data_AF-A0A4Y8CS82-F1
#
_entry.id   AF-A0A4Y8CS82-F1
#
_cell.length_a   1.000
_cell.length_b   1.000
_cell.length_c   1.000
_cell.angle_alpha   90.00
_cell.angle_beta   90.00
_cell.angle_gamma   90.00
#
_symmetry.space_group_name_H-M   'P 1'
#
loop_
_entity.id
_entity.type
_entity.pdbx_description
1 polymer ?
#
loop_
_entity_poly.entity_id
_entity_poly.type
_entity_poly.pdbx_seq_one_letter_code
_entity_poly.pdbx_strand_id
1 'polypeptide(L)'
;MKLLNTICVISGLRTIWALPTKDVKSLFSWEDTKYFLAFGDSYTYVQGTYGRQNYSFIGDLQNFSYTPAQILSNEIIQNQIGTSAGGPNWVEYLTSCFSGLPSKCRKKQLWDFAFAGSDVSTAYTSLHHNYTVSLENQILEWSTYAQPFIRMDHSKTLVAIWIGINDIGDTDSYTFPSHNSTDFPSLYTDIITTEFAAIETIYQAGFRNFLFMNLPPLQRTPPNLIRAAGPLPNTTMLTSYNQILNSSAVHFASTHPGTKAMVFDTFSFLSSVLDDPAPYGIKNITNYCP
;
A
#
# COMPACT_ATOMS: atom_id res chain seq x y z
N MET A 1 56.94 -55.06 24.05
CA MET A 1 55.65 -54.95 24.78
C MET A 1 55.03 -53.62 24.42
N LYS A 2 53.80 -53.64 23.86
CA LYS A 2 53.14 -52.50 23.21
C LYS A 2 52.86 -51.35 24.21
N LEU A 3 53.35 -50.15 23.93
CA LEU A 3 52.85 -48.92 24.57
C LEU A 3 51.59 -48.47 23.84
N LEU A 4 50.46 -48.41 24.55
CA LEU A 4 49.25 -47.72 24.09
C LEU A 4 49.41 -46.22 24.34
N ASN A 5 49.39 -45.43 23.27
CA ASN A 5 49.18 -43.99 23.33
C ASN A 5 47.68 -43.72 23.43
N THR A 6 47.22 -43.24 24.59
CA THR A 6 45.85 -42.73 24.76
C THR A 6 45.83 -41.26 24.35
N ILE A 7 45.25 -40.95 23.19
CA ILE A 7 44.96 -39.59 22.75
C ILE A 7 43.64 -39.17 23.39
N CYS A 8 43.68 -38.15 24.25
CA CYS A 8 42.49 -37.54 24.84
C CYS A 8 42.04 -36.39 23.90
N VAL A 9 40.94 -36.59 23.18
CA VAL A 9 40.31 -35.53 22.36
C VAL A 9 39.38 -34.74 23.27
N ILE A 10 39.77 -33.51 23.63
CA ILE A 10 38.91 -32.58 24.33
C ILE A 10 38.04 -31.86 23.29
N SER A 11 36.79 -32.30 23.15
CA SER A 11 35.76 -31.60 22.38
C SER A 11 35.32 -30.35 23.12
N GLY A 12 35.88 -29.19 22.73
CA GLY A 12 35.43 -27.89 23.20
C GLY A 12 34.05 -27.56 22.66
N LEU A 13 33.02 -27.73 23.48
CA LEU A 13 31.68 -27.18 23.24
C LEU A 13 31.77 -25.65 23.26
N ARG A 14 31.79 -25.01 22.09
CA ARG A 14 31.52 -23.57 21.97
C ARG A 14 30.03 -23.34 22.13
N THR A 15 29.60 -22.99 23.33
CA THR A 15 28.29 -22.41 23.56
C THR A 15 28.26 -21.01 22.94
N ILE A 16 27.67 -20.92 21.75
CA ILE A 16 27.29 -19.64 21.15
C ILE A 16 26.13 -19.12 21.97
N TRP A 17 26.40 -18.20 22.90
CA TRP A 17 25.35 -17.40 23.50
C TRP A 17 24.81 -16.46 22.43
N ALA A 18 23.67 -16.83 21.82
CA ALA A 18 22.85 -15.86 21.10
C ALA A 18 22.37 -14.84 22.16
N LEU A 19 22.99 -13.66 22.16
CA LEU A 19 22.47 -12.54 22.94
C LEU A 19 21.03 -12.28 22.48
N PRO A 20 20.08 -12.05 23.41
CA PRO A 20 18.74 -11.64 23.02
C PRO A 20 18.88 -10.35 22.21
N THR A 21 18.50 -10.41 20.94
CA THR A 21 18.29 -9.21 20.14
C THR A 21 17.29 -8.38 20.91
N LYS A 22 17.73 -7.24 21.47
CA LYS A 22 16.80 -6.27 22.05
C LYS A 22 15.76 -6.01 20.97
N ASP A 23 14.53 -6.38 21.28
CA ASP A 23 13.38 -6.14 20.45
C ASP A 23 13.17 -4.61 20.44
N VAL A 24 13.94 -3.92 19.61
CA VAL A 24 13.82 -2.47 19.43
C VAL A 24 12.53 -2.30 18.66
N LYS A 25 11.41 -2.15 19.39
CA LYS A 25 10.17 -1.66 18.82
C LYS A 25 10.52 -0.43 17.97
N SER A 26 10.21 -0.48 16.68
CA SER A 26 10.30 0.72 15.85
C SER A 26 9.37 1.77 16.47
N LEU A 27 9.98 2.82 17.00
CA LEU A 27 9.26 4.01 17.45
C LEU A 27 9.08 4.89 16.21
N PHE A 28 8.06 4.59 15.42
CA PHE A 28 7.65 5.47 14.33
C PHE A 28 7.44 6.89 14.86
N SER A 29 8.03 7.87 14.17
CA SER A 29 7.91 9.30 14.45
C SER A 29 7.70 10.03 13.12
N TRP A 30 6.58 10.73 13.01
CA TRP A 30 6.28 11.51 11.81
C TRP A 30 7.25 12.68 11.62
N GLU A 31 7.69 13.30 12.72
CA GLU A 31 8.65 14.40 12.69
C GLU A 31 10.01 13.95 12.16
N ASP A 32 10.44 12.73 12.50
CA ASP A 32 11.71 12.15 12.04
C ASP A 32 11.64 11.52 10.63
N THR A 33 10.42 11.35 10.11
CA THR A 33 10.18 10.79 8.77
C THR A 33 10.67 11.77 7.70
N LYS A 34 11.48 11.27 6.75
CA LYS A 34 12.05 12.04 5.64
C LYS A 34 11.54 11.60 4.27
N TYR A 35 11.15 10.33 4.15
CA TYR A 35 10.72 9.73 2.90
C TYR A 35 9.32 9.14 3.09
N PHE A 36 8.50 9.32 2.07
CA PHE A 36 7.18 8.74 1.96
C PHE A 36 7.16 7.91 0.68
N LEU A 37 7.00 6.60 0.83
CA LEU A 37 6.94 5.64 -0.26
C LEU A 37 5.51 5.13 -0.35
N ALA A 38 4.81 5.41 -1.44
CA ALA A 38 3.38 5.14 -1.56
C ALA A 38 3.08 4.11 -2.66
N PHE A 39 2.14 3.22 -2.36
CA PHE A 39 1.57 2.22 -3.28
C PHE A 39 0.05 2.21 -3.13
N GLY A 40 -0.66 1.75 -4.16
CA GLY A 40 -2.12 1.70 -4.10
C GLY A 40 -2.80 1.99 -5.41
N ASP A 41 -4.00 2.54 -5.31
CA ASP A 41 -4.86 2.85 -6.45
C ASP A 41 -5.07 4.35 -6.71
N SER A 42 -6.21 4.70 -7.31
CA SER A 42 -6.58 6.07 -7.67
C SER A 42 -6.72 7.00 -6.47
N TYR A 43 -6.92 6.48 -5.25
CA TYR A 43 -6.97 7.26 -4.01
C TYR A 43 -5.59 7.76 -3.57
N THR A 44 -4.51 7.26 -4.19
CA THR A 44 -3.13 7.58 -3.80
C THR A 44 -2.28 8.10 -4.96
N TYR A 45 -2.53 7.65 -6.19
CA TYR A 45 -1.75 7.99 -7.39
C TYR A 45 -1.41 9.49 -7.54
N VAL A 46 -0.15 9.76 -7.92
CA VAL A 46 0.37 11.08 -8.30
C VAL A 46 0.89 11.07 -9.74
N GLN A 47 0.56 12.10 -10.54
CA GLN A 47 1.06 12.21 -11.92
C GLN A 47 2.56 12.52 -11.95
N GLY A 48 3.32 11.75 -12.73
CA GLY A 48 4.70 12.07 -13.08
C GLY A 48 4.91 12.29 -14.57
N THR A 49 5.98 12.99 -14.93
CA THR A 49 6.37 13.25 -16.34
C THR A 49 6.66 12.00 -17.19
N TYR A 50 7.02 10.88 -16.55
CA TYR A 50 7.24 9.57 -17.18
C TYR A 50 6.13 8.56 -16.86
N GLY A 51 5.05 9.03 -16.25
CA GLY A 51 3.89 8.22 -15.92
C GLY A 51 2.83 8.30 -17.00
N ARG A 52 1.90 7.36 -16.96
CA ARG A 52 0.73 7.38 -17.81
C ARG A 52 -0.23 8.47 -17.35
N GLN A 53 -0.65 9.33 -18.28
CA GLN A 53 -1.52 10.46 -17.98
C GLN A 53 -2.82 10.01 -17.29
N ASN A 54 -3.10 10.55 -16.09
CA ASN A 54 -4.23 10.21 -15.20
C ASN A 54 -4.15 8.83 -14.52
N TYR A 55 -3.00 8.14 -14.55
CA TYR A 55 -2.90 6.80 -13.97
C TYR A 55 -1.67 6.53 -13.11
N SER A 56 -0.48 7.03 -13.46
CA SER A 56 0.73 6.67 -12.71
C SER A 56 1.75 7.79 -12.61
N PHE A 57 2.61 7.69 -11.60
CA PHE A 57 3.81 8.52 -11.51
C PHE A 57 4.83 8.12 -12.56
N ILE A 58 5.02 6.81 -12.75
CA ILE A 58 6.00 6.25 -13.68
C ILE A 58 5.42 5.00 -14.35
N GLY A 59 5.72 4.82 -15.63
CA GLY A 59 5.47 3.57 -16.34
C GLY A 59 4.00 3.17 -16.44
N ASP A 60 3.78 2.01 -17.05
CA ASP A 60 2.54 1.25 -17.05
C ASP A 60 2.85 -0.20 -17.42
N LEU A 61 1.86 -1.10 -17.43
CA LEU A 61 2.12 -2.52 -17.69
C LEU A 61 2.67 -2.80 -19.10
N GLN A 62 2.41 -1.93 -20.08
CA GLN A 62 2.94 -2.06 -21.43
C GLN A 62 4.38 -1.50 -21.54
N ASN A 63 4.77 -0.60 -20.63
CA ASN A 63 6.11 -0.04 -20.49
C ASN A 63 6.63 -0.22 -19.06
N PHE A 64 6.69 -1.49 -18.62
CA PHE A 64 6.93 -1.87 -17.22
C PHE A 64 8.35 -1.58 -16.71
N SER A 65 9.34 -1.48 -17.61
CA SER A 65 10.73 -1.21 -17.26
C SER A 65 11.06 0.26 -17.48
N TYR A 66 11.84 0.85 -16.58
CA TYR A 66 12.43 2.17 -16.76
C TYR A 66 13.89 2.22 -16.34
N THR A 67 14.60 3.19 -16.90
CA THR A 67 16.02 3.44 -16.64
C THR A 67 16.22 4.25 -15.36
N PRO A 68 17.41 4.20 -14.75
CA PRO A 68 17.76 5.07 -13.63
C PRO A 68 17.60 6.55 -13.97
N ALA A 69 17.90 6.94 -15.22
CA ALA A 69 17.73 8.32 -15.66
C ALA A 69 16.26 8.76 -15.60
N GLN A 70 15.34 7.92 -16.10
CA GLN A 70 13.91 8.21 -16.09
C GLN A 70 13.37 8.40 -14.66
N ILE A 71 13.64 7.48 -13.73
CA ILE A 71 13.13 7.61 -12.36
C ILE A 71 13.76 8.79 -11.61
N LEU A 72 15.04 9.09 -11.85
CA LEU A 72 15.75 10.19 -11.18
C LEU A 72 15.40 11.58 -11.73
N SER A 73 14.92 11.65 -12.98
CA SER A 73 14.46 12.90 -13.60
C SER A 73 12.93 13.02 -13.68
N ASN A 74 12.19 12.06 -13.12
CA ASN A 74 10.73 12.10 -13.16
C ASN A 74 10.21 13.15 -12.18
N GLU A 75 9.45 14.11 -12.68
CA GLU A 75 8.87 15.18 -11.88
C GLU A 75 7.40 14.95 -11.61
N ILE A 76 6.96 15.25 -10.38
CA ILE A 76 5.55 15.35 -10.03
C ILE A 76 4.96 16.52 -10.82
N ILE A 77 3.87 16.28 -11.56
CA ILE A 77 3.20 17.31 -12.33
C ILE A 77 2.23 18.06 -11.42
N GLN A 78 2.34 19.38 -11.39
CA GLN A 78 1.45 20.25 -10.61
C GLN A 78 0.03 20.32 -11.18
N ASN A 79 -0.91 20.80 -10.34
CA ASN A 79 -2.28 21.18 -10.71
C ASN A 79 -3.05 20.09 -11.47
N GLN A 80 -2.85 18.83 -11.08
CA GLN A 80 -3.62 17.73 -11.65
C GLN A 80 -5.05 17.76 -11.11
N ILE A 81 -6.01 17.76 -12.03
CA ILE A 81 -7.44 17.64 -11.72
C ILE A 81 -7.99 16.25 -12.10
N GLY A 82 -7.16 15.41 -12.74
CA GLY A 82 -7.54 14.07 -13.21
C GLY A 82 -7.42 12.96 -12.16
N THR A 83 -7.15 13.30 -10.89
CA THR A 83 -7.12 12.33 -9.80
C THR A 83 -8.52 12.04 -9.27
N SER A 84 -8.67 10.99 -8.44
CA SER A 84 -9.94 10.68 -7.75
C SER A 84 -10.40 11.80 -6.79
N ALA A 85 -9.50 12.67 -6.35
CA ALA A 85 -9.79 13.82 -5.50
C ALA A 85 -10.17 15.10 -6.27
N GLY A 86 -10.08 15.10 -7.61
CA GLY A 86 -10.26 16.31 -8.44
C GLY A 86 -9.14 17.34 -8.24
N GLY A 87 -8.00 16.92 -7.70
CA GLY A 87 -6.91 17.76 -7.22
C GLY A 87 -5.73 16.92 -6.68
N PRO A 88 -4.77 17.49 -5.95
CA PRO A 88 -3.74 16.70 -5.30
C PRO A 88 -4.31 15.62 -4.36
N ASN A 89 -3.70 14.45 -4.33
CA ASN A 89 -4.07 13.36 -3.42
C ASN A 89 -3.51 13.59 -2.01
N TRP A 90 -4.00 12.82 -1.04
CA TRP A 90 -3.66 12.97 0.38
C TRP A 90 -2.14 12.91 0.66
N VAL A 91 -1.40 12.12 -0.12
CA VAL A 91 0.07 11.98 0.00
C VAL A 91 0.82 13.27 -0.33
N GLU A 92 0.33 14.07 -1.28
CA GLU A 92 0.92 15.36 -1.63
C GLU A 92 0.69 16.38 -0.52
N TYR A 93 -0.52 16.42 0.06
CA TYR A 93 -0.82 17.25 1.23
C TYR A 93 0.02 16.87 2.44
N LEU A 94 0.11 15.57 2.73
CA LEU A 94 0.83 15.04 3.88
C LEU A 94 2.34 15.36 3.78
N THR A 95 2.92 15.26 2.59
CA THR A 95 4.35 15.54 2.38
C THR A 95 4.64 17.00 2.02
N SER A 96 3.62 17.80 1.73
CA SER A 96 3.73 19.13 1.11
C SER A 96 4.57 19.11 -0.18
N CYS A 97 4.46 18.03 -0.96
CA CYS A 97 5.13 17.90 -2.25
C CYS A 97 4.12 17.80 -3.38
N PHE A 98 3.92 18.92 -4.08
CA PHE A 98 2.88 19.07 -5.10
C PHE A 98 3.43 19.18 -6.53
N SER A 99 4.76 19.22 -6.69
CA SER A 99 5.39 19.45 -7.99
C SER A 99 6.89 19.21 -7.99
N GLY A 100 7.45 18.92 -9.16
CA GLY A 100 8.90 18.84 -9.39
C GLY A 100 9.50 17.52 -8.93
N LEU A 101 10.83 17.47 -8.81
CA LEU A 101 11.53 16.24 -8.46
C LEU A 101 11.17 15.77 -7.03
N PRO A 102 10.76 14.50 -6.83
CA PRO A 102 10.58 13.88 -5.52
C PRO A 102 11.73 14.11 -4.54
N SER A 103 12.96 14.06 -5.04
CA SER A 103 14.19 14.24 -4.25
C SER A 103 14.38 15.67 -3.72
N LYS A 104 13.66 16.65 -4.29
CA LYS A 104 13.73 18.09 -3.95
C LYS A 104 12.49 18.60 -3.21
N CYS A 105 11.53 17.72 -2.87
CA CYS A 105 10.41 18.09 -2.01
C CYS A 105 10.89 18.75 -0.71
N ARG A 106 10.28 19.87 -0.32
CA ARG A 106 10.78 20.72 0.77
C ARG A 106 10.75 20.06 2.15
N LYS A 107 9.68 19.31 2.47
CA LYS A 107 9.50 18.73 3.81
C LYS A 107 9.89 17.25 3.84
N LYS A 108 9.26 16.45 2.98
CA LYS A 108 9.45 15.00 2.89
C LYS A 108 9.47 14.62 1.41
N GLN A 109 10.37 13.73 1.00
CA GLN A 109 10.38 13.21 -0.36
C GLN A 109 9.18 12.30 -0.58
N LEU A 110 8.47 12.48 -1.68
CA LEU A 110 7.30 11.68 -2.05
C LEU A 110 7.64 10.84 -3.28
N TRP A 111 7.76 9.53 -3.08
CA TRP A 111 7.94 8.56 -4.15
C TRP A 111 6.67 7.70 -4.25
N ASP A 112 5.86 7.98 -5.26
CA ASP A 112 4.57 7.34 -5.47
C ASP A 112 4.68 6.30 -6.60
N PHE A 113 4.20 5.09 -6.32
CA PHE A 113 4.11 3.98 -7.27
C PHE A 113 2.67 3.46 -7.38
N ALA A 114 1.71 4.18 -6.83
CA ALA A 114 0.30 3.85 -6.98
C ALA A 114 -0.15 4.00 -8.44
N PHE A 115 -1.08 3.14 -8.85
CA PHE A 115 -1.62 3.13 -10.20
C PHE A 115 -3.15 3.23 -10.15
N ALA A 116 -3.74 4.24 -10.79
CA ALA A 116 -5.19 4.42 -10.77
C ALA A 116 -5.93 3.23 -11.40
N GLY A 117 -6.92 2.67 -10.70
CA GLY A 117 -7.63 1.46 -11.12
C GLY A 117 -6.87 0.16 -10.85
N SER A 118 -5.85 0.19 -9.98
CA SER A 118 -5.13 -1.01 -9.56
C SER A 118 -5.95 -1.86 -8.60
N ASP A 119 -5.97 -3.16 -8.86
CA ASP A 119 -6.31 -4.20 -7.89
C ASP A 119 -5.04 -4.81 -7.28
N VAL A 120 -5.18 -5.60 -6.22
CA VAL A 120 -4.05 -6.31 -5.62
C VAL A 120 -3.38 -7.24 -6.62
N SER A 121 -4.17 -8.08 -7.32
CA SER A 121 -3.66 -9.12 -8.21
C SER A 121 -4.66 -9.52 -9.29
N THR A 122 -4.14 -9.84 -10.49
CA THR A 122 -4.94 -10.42 -11.58
C THR A 122 -5.37 -11.87 -11.31
N ALA A 123 -4.98 -12.45 -10.17
CA ALA A 123 -5.45 -13.76 -9.75
C ALA A 123 -6.95 -13.77 -9.37
N TYR A 124 -7.52 -12.61 -9.00
CA TYR A 124 -8.89 -12.46 -8.49
C TYR A 124 -9.78 -11.57 -9.35
N THR A 125 -9.20 -10.58 -10.02
CA THR A 125 -9.89 -9.62 -10.89
C THR A 125 -9.17 -9.51 -12.24
N SER A 126 -9.87 -8.99 -13.25
CA SER A 126 -9.23 -8.63 -14.52
C SER A 126 -8.72 -7.20 -14.45
N LEU A 127 -7.65 -6.89 -15.20
CA LEU A 127 -7.17 -5.51 -15.29
C LEU A 127 -8.27 -4.57 -15.84
N HIS A 128 -8.47 -3.42 -15.20
CA HIS A 128 -9.38 -2.37 -15.68
C HIS A 128 -8.99 -1.86 -17.07
N HIS A 129 -7.68 -1.83 -17.34
CA HIS A 129 -7.10 -1.55 -18.64
C HIS A 129 -5.91 -2.48 -18.90
N ASN A 130 -5.62 -2.78 -20.16
CA ASN A 130 -4.46 -3.63 -20.51
C ASN A 130 -3.09 -3.04 -20.12
N TYR A 131 -3.06 -1.78 -19.70
CA TYR A 131 -1.87 -1.09 -19.15
C TYR A 131 -1.90 -0.95 -17.63
N THR A 132 -2.96 -1.40 -16.93
CA THR A 132 -3.06 -1.26 -15.47
C THR A 132 -1.99 -2.10 -14.77
N VAL A 133 -1.34 -1.51 -13.77
CA VAL A 133 -0.32 -2.19 -12.94
C VAL A 133 -0.97 -2.61 -11.62
N SER A 134 -1.11 -3.90 -11.37
CA SER A 134 -1.58 -4.45 -10.08
C SER A 134 -0.60 -4.14 -8.95
N LEU A 135 -1.02 -4.16 -7.67
CA LEU A 135 -0.13 -3.87 -6.54
C LEU A 135 1.12 -4.75 -6.53
N GLU A 136 0.97 -6.06 -6.75
CA GLU A 136 2.11 -6.98 -6.85
C GLU A 136 3.13 -6.51 -7.90
N ASN A 137 2.63 -6.04 -9.04
CA ASN A 137 3.45 -5.51 -10.12
C ASN A 137 4.01 -4.12 -9.80
N GLN A 138 3.31 -3.26 -9.06
CA GLN A 138 3.86 -1.98 -8.58
C GLN A 138 5.07 -2.20 -7.68
N ILE A 139 4.98 -3.18 -6.76
CA ILE A 139 6.06 -3.52 -5.83
C ILE A 139 7.21 -4.20 -6.57
N LEU A 140 6.92 -5.08 -7.54
CA LEU A 140 7.93 -5.68 -8.41
C LEU A 140 8.65 -4.62 -9.26
N GLU A 141 7.91 -3.70 -9.86
CA GLU A 141 8.44 -2.59 -10.66
C GLU A 141 9.35 -1.71 -9.81
N TRP A 142 8.87 -1.28 -8.64
CA TRP A 142 9.65 -0.48 -7.69
C TRP A 142 10.94 -1.18 -7.27
N SER A 143 10.86 -2.44 -6.83
CA SER A 143 12.01 -3.18 -6.32
C SER A 143 13.06 -3.44 -7.39
N THR A 144 12.63 -3.60 -8.65
CA THR A 144 13.53 -3.89 -9.77
C THR A 144 14.18 -2.63 -10.32
N TYR A 145 13.41 -1.57 -10.55
CA TYR A 145 13.84 -0.43 -11.36
C TYR A 145 14.04 0.88 -10.59
N ALA A 146 13.50 1.00 -9.37
CA ALA A 146 13.62 2.21 -8.56
C ALA A 146 14.50 2.02 -7.32
N GLN A 147 14.24 0.98 -6.52
CA GLN A 147 14.90 0.73 -5.24
C GLN A 147 16.45 0.74 -5.31
N PRO A 148 17.11 0.17 -6.35
CA PRO A 148 18.57 0.21 -6.45
C PRO A 148 19.16 1.61 -6.67
N PHE A 149 18.36 2.56 -7.16
CA PHE A 149 18.82 3.88 -7.61
C PHE A 149 18.32 5.04 -6.73
N ILE A 150 17.21 4.85 -6.01
CA ILE A 150 16.70 5.83 -5.04
C ILE A 150 17.27 5.51 -3.66
N ARG A 151 18.13 6.39 -3.15
CA ARG A 151 18.70 6.24 -1.80
C ARG A 151 17.73 6.75 -0.74
N MET A 152 17.13 5.83 0.01
CA MET A 152 16.30 6.15 1.17
C MET A 152 16.93 5.61 2.46
N ASP A 153 16.78 6.35 3.56
CA ASP A 153 17.02 5.80 4.89
C ASP A 153 15.75 5.06 5.32
N HIS A 154 15.79 3.72 5.30
CA HIS A 154 14.62 2.89 5.60
C HIS A 154 14.04 3.17 7.00
N SER A 155 14.89 3.56 7.96
CA SER A 155 14.43 3.90 9.33
C SER A 155 13.66 5.22 9.40
N LYS A 156 13.83 6.08 8.39
CA LYS A 156 13.15 7.39 8.24
C LYS A 156 12.15 7.39 7.10
N THR A 157 11.74 6.22 6.65
CA THR A 157 10.74 6.06 5.60
C THR A 157 9.45 5.54 6.19
N LEU A 158 8.33 6.14 5.79
CA LEU A 158 7.00 5.58 5.96
C LEU A 158 6.56 4.99 4.61
N VAL A 159 6.21 3.72 4.61
CA VAL A 159 5.58 3.05 3.47
C VAL A 159 4.07 3.12 3.66
N ALA A 160 3.35 3.67 2.69
CA ALA A 160 1.89 3.79 2.72
C ALA A 160 1.25 2.93 1.63
N ILE A 161 0.22 2.18 1.99
CA ILE A 161 -0.53 1.30 1.09
C ILE A 161 -2.03 1.62 1.24
N TRP A 162 -2.68 2.02 0.14
CA TRP A 162 -4.13 2.15 0.05
C TRP A 162 -4.64 1.46 -1.21
N ILE A 163 -5.13 0.24 -1.04
CA ILE A 163 -5.52 -0.69 -2.10
C ILE A 163 -6.77 -1.48 -1.66
N GLY A 164 -7.41 -2.19 -2.57
CA GLY A 164 -8.61 -2.99 -2.28
C GLY A 164 -9.93 -2.30 -2.61
N ILE A 165 -9.91 -1.00 -2.97
CA ILE A 165 -11.13 -0.25 -3.33
C ILE A 165 -11.71 -0.79 -4.64
N ASN A 166 -10.84 -1.04 -5.62
CA ASN A 166 -11.23 -1.65 -6.88
C ASN A 166 -11.57 -3.14 -6.67
N ASP A 167 -10.76 -3.88 -5.91
CA ASP A 167 -10.97 -5.32 -5.67
C ASP A 167 -12.35 -5.60 -5.08
N ILE A 168 -12.77 -4.85 -4.05
CA ILE A 168 -14.07 -5.06 -3.43
C ILE A 168 -15.22 -4.67 -4.36
N GLY A 169 -15.02 -3.70 -5.25
CA GLY A 169 -16.01 -3.23 -6.22
C GLY A 169 -16.17 -4.21 -7.37
N ASP A 170 -15.08 -4.76 -7.88
CA ASP A 170 -15.06 -5.69 -9.00
C ASP A 170 -15.53 -7.10 -8.61
N THR A 171 -15.28 -7.48 -7.36
CA THR A 171 -15.74 -8.76 -6.83
C THR A 171 -17.17 -8.69 -6.30
N ASP A 172 -17.78 -7.50 -6.20
CA ASP A 172 -18.96 -7.22 -5.37
C ASP A 172 -20.20 -8.09 -5.68
N SER A 173 -20.24 -8.65 -6.88
CA SER A 173 -21.34 -9.41 -7.48
C SER A 173 -20.95 -10.84 -7.84
N TYR A 174 -19.78 -11.32 -7.40
CA TYR A 174 -19.33 -12.69 -7.62
C TYR A 174 -20.31 -13.71 -7.02
N THR A 175 -20.49 -14.80 -7.75
CA THR A 175 -21.20 -15.99 -7.28
C THR A 175 -20.19 -17.05 -6.86
N PHE A 176 -20.40 -17.69 -5.72
CA PHE A 176 -19.47 -18.68 -5.18
C PHE A 176 -19.89 -20.14 -5.50
N PRO A 177 -18.93 -21.06 -5.70
CA PRO A 177 -17.48 -20.89 -5.53
C PRO A 177 -16.81 -20.09 -6.65
N SER A 178 -15.81 -19.28 -6.31
CA SER A 178 -15.03 -18.48 -7.26
C SER A 178 -13.60 -18.31 -6.74
N HIS A 179 -12.58 -18.42 -7.61
CA HIS A 179 -11.16 -18.30 -7.26
C HIS A 179 -10.75 -19.14 -6.02
N ASN A 180 -11.19 -20.40 -5.95
CA ASN A 180 -11.00 -21.32 -4.80
C ASN A 180 -11.64 -20.88 -3.47
N SER A 181 -12.41 -19.80 -3.50
CA SER A 181 -13.12 -19.26 -2.35
C SER A 181 -14.60 -19.68 -2.34
N THR A 182 -15.16 -19.81 -1.14
CA THR A 182 -16.55 -20.27 -0.93
C THR A 182 -17.50 -19.15 -0.55
N ASP A 183 -16.98 -18.00 -0.12
CA ASP A 183 -17.73 -16.80 0.19
C ASP A 183 -16.84 -15.54 0.07
N PHE A 184 -17.44 -14.36 0.32
CA PHE A 184 -16.71 -13.09 0.31
C PHE A 184 -15.59 -13.02 1.36
N PRO A 185 -15.81 -13.36 2.64
CA PRO A 185 -14.73 -13.38 3.62
C PRO A 185 -13.52 -14.23 3.22
N SER A 186 -13.73 -15.42 2.64
CA SER A 186 -12.61 -16.25 2.18
C SER A 186 -11.89 -15.58 1.01
N LEU A 187 -12.62 -15.00 0.05
CA LEU A 187 -12.03 -14.30 -1.10
C LEU A 187 -11.20 -13.09 -0.66
N TYR A 188 -11.71 -12.28 0.27
CA TYR A 188 -10.99 -11.13 0.80
C TYR A 188 -9.76 -11.56 1.60
N THR A 189 -9.81 -12.70 2.28
CA THR A 189 -8.64 -13.29 2.95
C THR A 189 -7.56 -13.66 1.94
N ASP A 190 -7.94 -14.26 0.81
CA ASP A 190 -6.99 -14.63 -0.25
C ASP A 190 -6.36 -13.38 -0.92
N ILE A 191 -7.18 -12.38 -1.25
CA ILE A 191 -6.72 -11.09 -1.80
C ILE A 191 -5.73 -10.42 -0.85
N ILE A 192 -6.09 -10.25 0.43
CA ILE A 192 -5.23 -9.58 1.41
C ILE A 192 -3.97 -10.43 1.72
N THR A 193 -4.06 -11.75 1.67
CA THR A 193 -2.88 -12.62 1.79
C THR A 193 -1.89 -12.34 0.65
N THR A 194 -2.39 -12.15 -0.57
CA THR A 194 -1.57 -11.80 -1.74
C THR A 194 -0.97 -10.39 -1.61
N GLU A 195 -1.75 -9.42 -1.11
CA GLU A 195 -1.25 -8.08 -0.77
C GLU A 195 -0.05 -8.16 0.18
N PHE A 196 -0.17 -8.87 1.31
CA PHE A 196 0.91 -8.98 2.29
C PHE A 196 2.10 -9.80 1.77
N ALA A 197 1.86 -10.82 0.93
CA ALA A 197 2.93 -11.56 0.27
C ALA A 197 3.78 -10.65 -0.64
N ALA A 198 3.16 -9.68 -1.33
CA ALA A 198 3.90 -8.69 -2.12
C ALA A 198 4.70 -7.73 -1.23
N ILE A 199 4.10 -7.27 -0.13
CA ILE A 199 4.72 -6.35 0.85
C ILE A 199 5.96 -6.96 1.50
N GLU A 200 6.10 -8.29 1.56
CA GLU A 200 7.34 -8.95 1.97
C GLU A 200 8.55 -8.39 1.23
N THR A 201 8.44 -8.10 -0.07
CA THR A 201 9.53 -7.51 -0.86
C THR A 201 10.01 -6.18 -0.26
N ILE A 202 9.09 -5.35 0.23
CA ILE A 202 9.39 -4.07 0.87
C ILE A 202 10.02 -4.29 2.25
N TYR A 203 9.51 -5.24 3.03
CA TYR A 203 10.09 -5.59 4.32
C TYR A 203 11.52 -6.15 4.18
N GLN A 204 11.75 -7.06 3.24
CA GLN A 204 13.07 -7.65 2.97
C GLN A 204 14.06 -6.60 2.46
N ALA A 205 13.59 -5.56 1.75
CA ALA A 205 14.43 -4.41 1.39
C ALA A 205 14.89 -3.58 2.61
N GLY A 206 14.27 -3.76 3.79
CA GLY A 206 14.71 -3.15 5.05
C GLY A 206 13.77 -2.11 5.64
N PHE A 207 12.62 -1.85 5.00
CA PHE A 207 11.61 -0.93 5.52
C PHE A 207 10.87 -1.55 6.71
N ARG A 208 10.51 -0.71 7.69
CA ARG A 208 9.94 -1.17 8.96
C ARG A 208 8.71 -0.40 9.43
N ASN A 209 8.37 0.73 8.80
CA ASN A 209 7.20 1.52 9.17
C ASN A 209 6.19 1.47 8.03
N PHE A 210 5.04 0.87 8.30
CA PHE A 210 3.97 0.67 7.34
C PHE A 210 2.69 1.34 7.83
N LEU A 211 2.03 2.05 6.92
CA LEU A 211 0.70 2.63 7.09
C LEU A 211 -0.23 1.99 6.05
N PHE A 212 -1.16 1.20 6.53
CA PHE A 212 -2.26 0.64 5.76
C PHE A 212 -3.48 1.53 5.92
N MET A 213 -4.17 1.77 4.82
CA MET A 213 -5.44 2.49 4.81
C MET A 213 -6.54 1.46 4.60
N ASN A 214 -7.49 1.36 5.53
CA ASN A 214 -8.65 0.49 5.28
C ASN A 214 -9.58 1.12 4.22
N LEU A 215 -10.57 0.36 3.74
CA LEU A 215 -11.46 0.83 2.69
C LEU A 215 -12.38 1.95 3.20
N PRO A 216 -12.58 3.02 2.41
CA PRO A 216 -13.51 4.11 2.74
C PRO A 216 -14.98 3.62 2.74
N PRO A 217 -15.95 4.41 3.20
CA PRO A 217 -17.36 4.01 3.22
C PRO A 217 -17.99 4.02 1.81
N LEU A 218 -17.59 3.06 0.97
CA LEU A 218 -18.01 2.95 -0.44
C LEU A 218 -19.52 2.80 -0.63
N GLN A 219 -20.23 2.27 0.37
CA GLN A 219 -21.70 2.18 0.38
C GLN A 219 -22.39 3.55 0.36
N ARG A 220 -21.65 4.63 0.63
CA ARG A 220 -22.15 6.02 0.64
C ARG A 220 -21.77 6.82 -0.61
N THR A 221 -21.10 6.21 -1.59
CA THR A 221 -20.76 6.91 -2.84
C THR A 221 -22.03 7.19 -3.66
N PRO A 222 -22.06 8.25 -4.49
CA PRO A 222 -23.25 8.59 -5.27
C PRO A 222 -23.85 7.43 -6.08
N PRO A 223 -23.06 6.57 -6.78
CA PRO A 223 -23.59 5.38 -7.45
C PRO A 223 -24.31 4.41 -6.52
N ASN A 224 -23.76 4.21 -5.32
CA ASN A 224 -24.30 3.26 -4.35
C ASN A 224 -25.55 3.76 -3.63
N LEU A 225 -25.70 5.08 -3.48
CA LEU A 225 -26.90 5.69 -2.90
C LEU A 225 -28.13 5.55 -3.82
N ILE A 226 -27.93 5.47 -5.14
CA ILE A 226 -29.02 5.37 -6.13
C ILE A 226 -29.24 3.95 -6.66
N ARG A 227 -28.43 2.98 -6.22
CA ARG A 227 -28.53 1.58 -6.67
C ARG A 227 -29.81 0.95 -6.12
N ALA A 228 -30.74 0.56 -7.01
CA ALA A 228 -32.08 0.10 -6.61
C ALA A 228 -32.07 -1.15 -5.71
N ALA A 229 -31.09 -2.04 -5.89
CA ALA A 229 -30.93 -3.24 -5.07
C ALA A 229 -30.24 -2.99 -3.71
N GLY A 230 -29.92 -1.74 -3.39
CA GLY A 230 -29.06 -1.35 -2.27
C GLY A 230 -27.59 -1.21 -2.69
N PRO A 231 -26.74 -0.63 -1.82
CA PRO A 231 -25.34 -0.41 -2.11
C PRO A 231 -24.60 -1.73 -2.24
N LEU A 232 -23.68 -1.79 -3.20
CA LEU A 232 -22.77 -2.92 -3.38
C LEU A 232 -21.42 -2.34 -3.85
N PRO A 233 -20.33 -2.54 -3.08
CA PRO A 233 -20.26 -3.33 -1.84
C PRO A 233 -21.11 -2.72 -0.71
N ASN A 234 -21.73 -3.59 0.09
CA ASN A 234 -22.56 -3.20 1.23
C ASN A 234 -21.70 -3.08 2.51
N THR A 235 -22.30 -2.57 3.60
CA THR A 235 -21.61 -2.39 4.89
C THR A 235 -21.00 -3.68 5.43
N THR A 236 -21.64 -4.84 5.24
CA THR A 236 -21.11 -6.13 5.72
C THR A 236 -19.84 -6.52 4.99
N MET A 237 -19.81 -6.37 3.67
CA MET A 237 -18.62 -6.65 2.85
C MET A 237 -17.46 -5.75 3.23
N LEU A 238 -17.72 -4.44 3.35
CA LEU A 238 -16.71 -3.44 3.76
C LEU A 238 -16.17 -3.71 5.16
N THR A 239 -17.06 -4.04 6.10
CA THR A 239 -16.66 -4.39 7.47
C THR A 239 -15.79 -5.64 7.48
N SER A 240 -16.16 -6.67 6.70
CA SER A 240 -15.38 -7.91 6.59
C SER A 240 -13.99 -7.65 6.03
N TYR A 241 -13.88 -6.93 4.91
CA TYR A 241 -12.59 -6.61 4.28
C TYR A 241 -11.69 -5.82 5.26
N ASN A 242 -12.24 -4.77 5.89
CA ASN A 242 -11.50 -3.91 6.81
C ASN A 242 -11.04 -4.66 8.07
N GLN A 243 -11.85 -5.60 8.59
CA GLN A 243 -11.46 -6.45 9.71
C GLN A 243 -10.32 -7.40 9.34
N ILE A 244 -10.38 -8.05 8.18
CA ILE A 244 -9.32 -8.94 7.68
C ILE A 244 -8.02 -8.15 7.50
N LEU A 245 -8.06 -6.98 6.87
CA LEU A 245 -6.88 -6.12 6.69
C LEU A 245 -6.25 -5.75 8.03
N ASN A 246 -7.07 -5.36 9.01
CA ASN A 246 -6.58 -4.99 10.34
C ASN A 246 -5.92 -6.18 11.06
N SER A 247 -6.54 -7.36 11.00
CA SER A 247 -5.97 -8.60 11.54
C SER A 247 -4.66 -8.97 10.85
N SER A 248 -4.57 -8.83 9.52
CA SER A 248 -3.35 -9.09 8.74
C SER A 248 -2.23 -8.11 9.10
N ALA A 249 -2.53 -6.82 9.28
CA ALA A 249 -1.54 -5.83 9.71
C ALA A 249 -0.99 -6.12 11.13
N VAL A 250 -1.86 -6.53 12.07
CA VAL A 250 -1.44 -6.96 13.41
C VAL A 250 -0.57 -8.21 13.33
N HIS A 251 -0.99 -9.20 12.53
CA HIS A 251 -0.23 -10.42 12.32
C HIS A 251 1.15 -10.11 11.74
N PHE A 252 1.21 -9.31 10.68
CA PHE A 252 2.44 -8.87 10.02
C PHE A 252 3.41 -8.22 11.02
N ALA A 253 2.96 -7.26 11.84
CA ALA A 253 3.81 -6.67 12.87
C ALA A 253 4.31 -7.69 13.91
N SER A 254 3.52 -8.71 14.24
CA SER A 254 3.89 -9.74 15.21
C SER A 254 4.90 -10.76 14.67
N THR A 255 4.91 -10.99 13.35
CA THR A 255 5.78 -11.97 12.70
C THR A 255 7.02 -11.36 12.02
N HIS A 256 7.08 -10.03 11.91
CA HIS A 256 8.17 -9.30 11.26
C HIS A 256 8.93 -8.39 12.25
N PRO A 257 10.03 -8.86 12.85
CA PRO A 257 10.76 -8.12 13.88
C PRO A 257 11.13 -6.69 13.51
N GLY A 258 10.98 -5.78 14.48
CA GLY A 258 11.24 -4.35 14.30
C GLY A 258 10.19 -3.62 13.47
N THR A 259 9.10 -4.28 13.06
CA THR A 259 8.05 -3.65 12.24
C THR A 259 7.05 -2.88 13.10
N LYS A 260 6.69 -1.70 12.63
CA LYS A 260 5.51 -0.95 13.02
C LYS A 260 4.52 -0.98 11.86
N ALA A 261 3.45 -1.76 12.01
CA ALA A 261 2.28 -1.70 11.13
C ALA A 261 1.20 -0.84 11.78
N MET A 262 0.69 0.15 11.06
CA MET A 262 -0.41 1.01 11.48
C MET A 262 -1.54 0.87 10.48
N VAL A 263 -2.78 0.88 10.97
CA VAL A 263 -3.96 0.97 10.13
C VAL A 263 -4.63 2.30 10.43
N PHE A 264 -4.83 3.12 9.40
CA PHE A 264 -5.69 4.29 9.51
C PHE A 264 -7.11 3.90 9.11
N ASP A 265 -8.05 4.16 10.01
CA ASP A 265 -9.46 3.84 9.83
C ASP A 265 -10.16 4.90 8.98
N THR A 266 -9.93 4.84 7.67
CA THR A 266 -10.57 5.72 6.70
C THR A 266 -12.09 5.53 6.71
N PHE A 267 -12.58 4.32 6.94
CA PHE A 267 -14.00 4.01 6.98
C PHE A 267 -14.72 4.87 8.03
N SER A 268 -14.25 4.79 9.28
CA SER A 268 -14.85 5.55 10.38
C SER A 268 -14.60 7.05 10.25
N PHE A 269 -13.39 7.45 9.86
CA PHE A 269 -13.05 8.87 9.69
C PHE A 269 -13.94 9.53 8.64
N LEU A 270 -14.00 8.97 7.43
CA LEU A 270 -14.82 9.53 6.36
C LEU A 270 -16.32 9.39 6.64
N SER A 271 -16.76 8.32 7.32
CA SER A 271 -18.15 8.23 7.77
C SER A 271 -18.51 9.39 8.71
N SER A 272 -17.62 9.74 9.65
CA SER A 272 -17.85 10.86 10.58
C SER A 272 -17.91 12.21 9.85
N VAL A 273 -17.07 12.41 8.83
CA VAL A 273 -17.10 13.61 7.98
C VAL A 273 -18.41 13.70 7.20
N LEU A 274 -18.91 12.58 6.68
CA LEU A 274 -20.17 12.56 5.94
C LEU A 274 -21.39 12.67 6.87
N ASP A 275 -21.27 12.30 8.15
CA ASP A 275 -22.33 12.43 9.16
C ASP A 275 -22.45 13.86 9.70
N ASP A 276 -21.33 14.59 9.82
CA ASP A 276 -21.29 16.02 10.15
C ASP A 276 -20.40 16.79 9.16
N PRO A 277 -20.90 17.09 7.95
CA PRO A 277 -20.09 17.71 6.89
C PRO A 277 -19.87 19.22 7.07
N ALA A 278 -20.66 19.89 7.92
CA ALA A 278 -20.68 21.35 8.03
C ALA A 278 -19.34 21.95 8.56
N PRO A 279 -18.66 21.37 9.58
CA PRO A 279 -17.34 21.83 10.01
C PRO A 279 -16.26 21.78 8.92
N TYR A 280 -16.44 20.90 7.93
CA TYR A 280 -15.53 20.74 6.79
C TYR A 280 -15.92 21.61 5.58
N GLY A 281 -16.99 22.42 5.70
CA GLY A 281 -17.50 23.25 4.60
C GLY A 281 -18.15 22.45 3.46
N ILE A 282 -18.43 21.16 3.68
CA ILE A 282 -19.03 20.27 2.68
C ILE A 282 -20.55 20.47 2.69
N LYS A 283 -21.12 20.81 1.53
CA LYS A 283 -22.55 21.12 1.38
C LYS A 283 -23.35 19.99 0.72
N ASN A 284 -22.69 19.08 0.03
CA ASN A 284 -23.31 17.96 -0.66
C ASN A 284 -22.45 16.71 -0.44
N ILE A 285 -23.11 15.62 -0.04
CA ILE A 285 -22.49 14.31 0.22
C ILE A 285 -23.14 13.19 -0.60
N THR A 286 -24.07 13.53 -1.50
CA THR A 286 -24.92 12.57 -2.21
C THR A 286 -24.75 12.59 -3.74
N ASN A 287 -24.14 13.63 -4.30
CA ASN A 287 -23.99 13.84 -5.73
C ASN A 287 -22.54 14.11 -6.14
N TYR A 288 -22.27 13.98 -7.43
CA TYR A 288 -21.01 14.43 -8.03
C TYR A 288 -20.88 15.96 -7.97
N CYS A 289 -19.63 16.43 -7.90
CA CYS A 289 -19.34 17.84 -8.13
C CYS A 289 -19.74 18.22 -9.57
N PRO A 290 -20.48 19.32 -9.78
CA PRO A 290 -20.89 19.76 -11.12
C PRO A 290 -19.72 20.26 -11.98
#